data_AF-A0AAW5D118-F1
#
_entry.id   AF-A0AAW5D118-F1
#
_cell.length_a   1.000
_cell.length_b   1.000
_cell.length_c   1.000
_cell.angle_alpha   90.00
_cell.angle_beta   90.00
_cell.angle_gamma   90.00
#
_symmetry.space_group_name_H-M   'P 1'
#
loop_
_entity.id
_entity.type
_entity.pdbx_description
1 polymer ?
#
loop_
_entity_poly.entity_id
_entity_poly.type
_entity_poly.pdbx_seq_one_letter_code
_entity_poly.pdbx_strand_id
1 'polypeptide(L)'
;MIEENLKLARQALKELIEEGKRVNVSALEKRAELSNGTLNYSHPLYETFKEKICELKRAECLPSSKDIYRLRGKLNHEIALKEKYRVERDKLKEDISYFLH
;
A
#
# COMPACT_ATOMS: atom_id res chain seq x y z
N MET A 1 10.79 16.61 28.58
CA MET A 1 9.62 17.24 27.92
C MET A 1 9.50 16.80 26.47
N ILE A 2 10.49 17.06 25.61
CA ILE A 2 10.46 16.65 24.18
C ILE A 2 10.42 15.12 24.00
N GLU A 3 11.21 14.38 24.77
CA GLU A 3 11.23 12.91 24.71
C GLU A 3 9.91 12.29 25.16
N GLU A 4 9.26 12.85 26.18
CA GLU A 4 7.96 12.38 26.66
C GLU A 4 6.87 12.62 25.60
N ASN A 5 6.86 13.80 24.98
CA ASN A 5 5.94 14.09 23.88
C ASN A 5 6.15 13.13 22.69
N LEU A 6 7.40 12.76 22.39
CA LEU A 6 7.71 11.77 21.36
C LEU A 6 7.27 10.36 21.74
N LYS A 7 7.38 9.99 23.02
CA LYS A 7 6.91 8.70 23.51
C LYS A 7 5.40 8.57 23.33
N LEU A 8 4.64 9.60 23.73
CA LEU A 8 3.20 9.68 23.53
C LEU A 8 2.84 9.66 22.03
N ALA A 9 3.55 10.43 21.21
CA ALA A 9 3.33 10.46 19.77
C ALA A 9 3.64 9.11 19.08
N ARG A 10 4.65 8.37 19.54
CA ARG A 10 4.97 7.01 19.04
C ARG A 10 3.88 6.01 19.41
N GLN A 11 3.32 6.13 20.62
CA GLN A 11 2.22 5.28 21.05
C GLN A 11 0.96 5.57 20.23
N ALA A 12 0.61 6.84 20.07
CA ALA A 12 -0.48 7.27 19.19
C ALA A 12 -0.30 6.81 17.74
N LEU A 13 0.93 6.81 17.23
CA LEU A 13 1.25 6.29 15.89
C LEU A 13 0.94 4.80 15.79
N LYS A 14 1.35 4.01 16.79
CA LYS A 14 1.07 2.57 16.82
C LYS A 14 -0.43 2.29 16.84
N GLU A 15 -1.17 2.98 17.69
CA GLU A 15 -2.63 2.85 17.80
C GLU A 15 -3.35 3.21 16.49
N LEU A 16 -2.94 4.30 15.83
CA LEU A 16 -3.55 4.70 14.55
C LEU A 16 -3.29 3.69 13.44
N ILE A 17 -2.11 3.08 13.40
CA ILE A 17 -1.76 2.02 12.44
C ILE A 17 -2.59 0.76 12.72
N GLU A 18 -2.69 0.34 13.99
CA GLU A 18 -3.49 -0.84 14.38
C GLU A 18 -4.97 -0.66 14.04
N GLU A 19 -5.50 0.57 14.14
CA GLU A 19 -6.86 0.90 13.75
C GLU A 19 -7.07 1.10 12.23
N GLY A 20 -6.00 1.03 11.43
CA GLY A 20 -6.05 1.31 9.99
C GLY A 20 -6.47 2.74 9.65
N LYS A 21 -6.29 3.69 10.58
CA LYS A 21 -6.65 5.09 10.39
C LYS A 21 -5.49 5.84 9.73
N ARG A 22 -5.85 6.84 8.94
CA ARG A 22 -4.87 7.68 8.23
C ARG A 22 -3.96 8.40 9.23
N VAL A 23 -2.67 8.08 9.17
CA VAL A 23 -1.65 8.75 9.99
C VAL A 23 -1.37 10.15 9.45
N ASN A 24 -1.57 11.19 10.27
CA ASN A 24 -1.11 12.53 10.00
C ASN A 24 -0.72 13.25 11.31
N VAL A 25 0.08 14.32 11.23
CA VAL A 25 0.64 15.00 12.41
C VAL A 25 -0.47 15.51 13.34
N SER A 26 -1.53 16.11 12.79
CA SER A 26 -2.67 16.60 13.59
C SER A 26 -3.45 15.48 14.27
N ALA A 27 -3.65 14.35 13.59
CA ALA A 27 -4.30 13.17 14.16
C ALA A 27 -3.46 12.55 15.27
N LEU A 28 -2.13 12.55 15.12
CA LEU A 28 -1.19 12.12 16.14
C LEU A 28 -1.21 13.02 17.36
N GLU A 29 -1.13 14.35 17.18
CA GLU A 29 -1.19 15.31 18.28
C GLU A 29 -2.50 15.18 19.06
N LYS A 30 -3.63 15.05 18.34
CA LYS A 30 -4.93 14.85 18.96
C LYS A 30 -5.01 13.54 19.75
N ARG A 31 -4.45 12.45 19.23
CA ARG A 31 -4.47 11.13 19.88
C ARG A 31 -3.49 11.05 21.05
N ALA A 32 -2.35 11.73 20.96
CA ALA A 32 -1.33 11.80 22.00
C ALA A 32 -1.62 12.87 23.07
N GLU A 33 -2.79 13.53 23.00
CA GLU A 33 -3.20 14.63 23.89
C GLU A 33 -2.17 15.80 23.93
N LEU A 34 -1.46 15.99 22.82
CA LEU A 34 -0.51 17.09 22.68
C LEU A 34 -1.23 18.35 22.19
N SER A 35 -0.70 19.51 22.57
CA SER A 35 -1.18 20.78 22.02
C SER A 35 -0.94 20.83 20.51
N ASN A 36 -1.85 21.46 19.76
CA ASN A 36 -1.71 21.63 18.32
C ASN A 36 -0.38 22.33 17.99
N GLY A 37 0.40 21.73 17.10
CA GLY A 37 1.71 22.25 16.69
C GLY A 37 2.87 21.86 17.61
N THR A 38 2.66 21.01 18.62
CA THR A 38 3.73 20.48 19.47
C THR A 38 4.81 19.75 18.65
N LEU A 39 4.43 19.02 17.60
CA LEU A 39 5.37 18.33 16.72
C LEU A 39 5.91 19.24 15.60
N ASN A 40 5.42 20.49 15.51
CA ASN A 40 5.88 21.49 14.54
C ASN A 40 6.99 22.39 15.07
N TYR A 41 7.29 22.35 16.37
CA TYR A 41 8.44 23.05 16.91
C TYR A 41 9.72 22.58 16.21
N SER A 42 10.60 23.54 15.89
CA SER A 42 11.89 23.25 15.27
C SER A 42 12.78 22.53 16.28
N HIS A 43 12.79 21.20 16.18
CA HIS A 43 13.63 20.33 17.00
C HIS A 43 14.06 19.10 16.19
N PRO A 44 15.35 18.72 16.18
CA PRO A 44 15.84 17.59 15.38
C PRO A 44 15.08 16.28 15.60
N LEU A 45 14.68 16.00 16.84
CA LEU A 45 13.93 14.79 17.16
C LEU A 45 12.48 14.80 16.61
N TYR A 46 11.86 15.97 16.47
CA TYR A 46 10.54 16.07 15.84
C TYR A 46 10.65 16.02 14.32
N GLU A 47 11.70 16.61 13.73
CA GLU A 47 11.96 16.49 12.29
C GLU A 47 12.18 15.03 11.88
N THR A 48 13.07 14.32 12.57
CA THR A 48 13.31 12.88 12.31
C THR A 48 12.07 12.02 12.52
N PHE A 49 11.19 12.40 13.46
CA PHE A 49 9.92 11.70 13.65
C PHE A 49 8.92 11.99 12.53
N LYS A 50 8.83 13.24 12.06
CA LYS A 50 8.01 13.64 10.91
C LYS A 50 8.48 12.96 9.62
N GLU A 51 9.78 12.82 9.42
CA GLU A 51 10.36 12.08 8.29
C GLU A 51 9.90 10.62 8.29
N LYS A 52 9.96 9.93 9.45
CA LYS A 52 9.45 8.55 9.58
C LYS A 52 7.97 8.43 9.24
N ILE A 53 7.15 9.39 9.66
CA ILE A 53 5.73 9.44 9.28
C ILE A 53 5.56 9.61 7.77
N CYS A 54 6.39 10.44 7.13
CA CYS A 54 6.38 10.63 5.69
C CYS A 54 6.81 9.36 4.94
N GLU A 55 7.81 8.63 5.43
CA GLU A 55 8.22 7.33 4.88
C GLU A 55 7.09 6.30 4.97
N LEU A 56 6.42 6.20 6.13
CA LEU A 56 5.27 5.32 6.31
C LEU A 56 4.15 5.65 5.33
N LYS A 57 3.83 6.93 5.11
CA LYS A 57 2.84 7.34 4.11
C LYS A 57 3.23 6.97 2.68
N ARG A 58 4.52 7.00 2.34
CA ARG A 58 5.00 6.56 1.01
C ARG A 58 4.89 5.04 0.87
N ALA A 59 5.16 4.29 1.94
CA ALA A 59 4.99 2.84 1.96
C ALA A 59 3.49 2.45 1.91
N GLU A 60 2.62 3.23 2.53
CA GLU A 60 1.15 3.11 2.48
C GLU A 60 0.53 3.60 1.16
N CYS A 61 1.33 3.95 0.14
CA CYS A 61 0.80 4.14 -1.21
C CYS A 61 0.28 2.80 -1.74
N LEU A 62 -0.94 2.44 -1.29
CA LEU A 62 -1.79 1.46 -1.91
C LEU A 62 -1.89 1.81 -3.40
N PRO A 63 -1.83 0.81 -4.30
CA PRO A 63 -1.98 1.06 -5.73
C PRO A 63 -3.26 1.86 -5.94
N SER A 64 -3.15 2.95 -6.70
CA SER A 64 -4.32 3.79 -7.00
C SER A 64 -5.41 2.92 -7.62
N SER A 65 -6.68 3.30 -7.48
CA SER A 65 -7.78 2.62 -8.19
C SER A 65 -7.45 2.47 -9.69
N LYS A 66 -6.82 3.47 -10.29
CA LYS A 66 -6.30 3.42 -11.67
C LYS A 66 -5.27 2.30 -11.91
N ASP A 67 -4.35 2.10 -10.97
CA ASP A 67 -3.36 1.02 -11.04
C ASP A 67 -4.02 -0.36 -10.95
N ILE A 68 -5.00 -0.51 -10.05
CA ILE A 68 -5.78 -1.74 -9.91
C ILE A 68 -6.54 -2.06 -11.21
N TYR A 69 -7.23 -1.07 -11.80
CA TYR A 69 -7.91 -1.26 -13.09
C TYR A 69 -6.94 -1.64 -14.20
N ARG A 70 -5.79 -0.99 -14.29
CA ARG A 70 -4.76 -1.30 -15.29
C ARG A 70 -4.23 -2.73 -15.13
N LEU A 71 -3.93 -3.16 -13.90
CA LEU A 71 -3.44 -4.51 -13.60
C LEU A 71 -4.51 -5.56 -13.93
N ARG A 72 -5.77 -5.30 -13.61
CA ARG A 72 -6.89 -6.20 -13.95
C ARG A 72 -7.07 -6.34 -15.46
N GLY A 73 -6.90 -5.25 -16.22
CA GLY A 73 -6.92 -5.28 -17.68
C GLY A 73 -5.83 -6.17 -18.27
N LYS A 74 -4.59 -6.05 -17.76
CA LYS A 74 -3.47 -6.92 -18.18
C LYS A 74 -3.74 -8.39 -17.86
N LEU A 75 -4.21 -8.69 -16.65
CA LEU A 75 -4.53 -10.05 -16.23
C LEU A 75 -5.59 -10.70 -17.13
N ASN A 76 -6.67 -9.97 -17.43
CA ASN A 76 -7.73 -10.46 -18.31
C ASN A 76 -7.20 -10.75 -19.73
N HIS A 77 -6.31 -9.90 -20.23
CA HIS A 77 -5.68 -10.13 -21.54
C HIS A 77 -4.81 -11.39 -21.55
N GLU A 78 -3.99 -11.60 -20.52
CA GLU A 78 -3.17 -12.80 -20.38
C GLU A 78 -4.01 -14.08 -20.26
N ILE A 79 -5.12 -14.04 -19.52
CA ILE A 79 -6.06 -15.15 -19.42
C ILE A 79 -6.66 -15.48 -20.79
N ALA A 80 -7.11 -14.47 -21.54
CA ALA A 80 -7.68 -14.65 -22.86
C ALA A 80 -6.68 -15.25 -23.86
N LEU A 81 -5.42 -14.79 -23.82
CA LEU A 81 -4.34 -15.35 -24.63
C LEU A 81 -4.07 -16.82 -24.28
N LYS A 82 -3.98 -17.14 -23.00
CA LYS A 82 -3.76 -18.51 -22.53
C LYS A 82 -4.87 -19.45 -23.00
N GLU A 83 -6.12 -18.99 -22.93
CA GLU A 83 -7.27 -19.77 -23.39
C GLU A 83 -7.23 -20.00 -24.90
N LYS A 84 -6.95 -18.95 -25.68
CA LYS A 84 -6.81 -19.04 -27.14
C LYS A 84 -5.79 -20.12 -27.54
N TYR A 85 -4.59 -20.06 -26.98
CA TYR A 85 -3.53 -21.02 -27.30
C TYR A 85 -3.83 -22.44 -26.77
N ARG A 86 -4.59 -22.57 -25.67
CA ARG A 86 -5.07 -23.87 -25.18
C ARG A 86 -5.96 -24.55 -26.22
N VAL A 87 -6.94 -23.81 -26.74
CA VAL A 87 -7.87 -24.31 -27.77
C VAL A 87 -7.13 -24.66 -29.07
N GLU A 88 -6.22 -23.80 -29.53
CA GLU A 88 -5.42 -24.06 -30.74
C GLU A 88 -4.56 -25.33 -30.60
N ARG A 89 -3.92 -25.52 -29.44
CA ARG A 89 -3.15 -26.72 -29.14
C ARG A 89 -4.01 -27.98 -29.13
N ASP A 90 -5.19 -27.92 -28.53
CA ASP A 90 -6.06 -29.09 -28.40
C ASP A 90 -6.61 -29.52 -29.78
N LYS A 91 -6.96 -28.56 -30.65
CA LYS A 91 -7.29 -28.84 -32.06
C LYS A 91 -6.15 -29.51 -32.82
N LEU A 92 -4.94 -28.97 -32.71
CA LEU A 92 -3.77 -29.56 -33.38
C LEU A 92 -3.50 -31.00 -32.90
N LYS A 93 -3.76 -31.31 -31.63
CA LYS A 93 -3.65 -32.68 -31.11
C LYS A 93 -4.69 -33.61 -31.73
N GLU A 94 -5.94 -33.15 -31.86
CA GLU A 94 -7.00 -33.90 -32.52
C GLU A 94 -6.66 -34.16 -33.99
N ASP A 95 -6.20 -33.15 -34.72
CA ASP A 95 -5.80 -33.28 -36.13
C ASP A 95 -4.65 -34.28 -36.32
N ILE A 96 -3.63 -34.22 -35.45
CA ILE A 96 -2.51 -35.19 -35.45
C ILE A 96 -3.02 -36.60 -35.15
N SER A 97 -3.90 -36.74 -34.16
CA SER A 97 -4.48 -38.04 -33.79
C SER A 97 -5.31 -38.63 -34.94
N TYR A 98 -6.03 -37.79 -35.69
CA TYR A 98 -6.81 -38.21 -36.85
C TYR A 98 -5.92 -38.59 -38.03
N PHE A 99 -4.80 -37.89 -38.24
CA PHE A 99 -3.86 -38.17 -39.33
C PHE A 99 -3.01 -39.44 -39.12
N LEU A 100 -2.80 -39.84 -37.86
CA LEU A 100 -2.01 -41.03 -37.49
C LEU A 100 -2.84 -42.32 -37.37
N HIS A 101 -4.16 -42.24 -37.52
CA HIS A 101 -5.09 -43.38 -37.53
C HIS A 101 -5.67 -43.63 -38.92
#